data_AF-A0A847HY97-F1
#
_entry.id   AF-A0A847HY97-F1
#
_cell.length_a   1.000
_cell.length_b   1.000
_cell.length_c   1.000
_cell.angle_alpha   90.00
_cell.angle_beta   90.00
_cell.angle_gamma   90.00
#
_symmetry.space_group_name_H-M   'P 1'
#
loop_
_entity.id
_entity.type
_entity.pdbx_description
1 polymer ?
#
loop_
_entity_poly.entity_id
_entity_poly.type
_entity_poly.pdbx_seq_one_letter_code
_entity_poly.pdbx_strand_id
1 'polypeptide(L)'
;MADLLNITAGWLELGDDPLLVYSLAAAALLAFVSLVSAVGRLDFAALLRPRALVALCCAVLLAFAGVALAELALTDPELEGLALGAARFPLYVVALAFGPTVGLAAGALFAAATAVGPFPGWSEAILCLELLVLGWLAIYPSPRAVRWAGPLDALLAHVFTAGTAGVAFLAWRDGSVSLAALLAEQRAALPGLLIAWALLALLSPRFYRRAFPGSRIAPLTASAYPELPARAARVAGAGAPLAEPPEAGPEAAFAPLVRRRRRRRRLVAPVLPVDDPNG
;
A
#
# COMPACT_ATOMS: atom_id res chain seq x y z
N MET A 1 9.96 -37.32 -21.25
CA MET A 1 11.20 -37.62 -20.48
C MET A 1 12.34 -36.70 -20.86
N ALA A 2 12.57 -36.41 -22.15
CA ALA A 2 13.55 -35.42 -22.60
C ALA A 2 13.30 -34.01 -22.03
N ASP A 3 12.04 -33.53 -21.98
CA ASP A 3 11.73 -32.21 -21.40
C ASP A 3 11.95 -32.13 -19.88
N LEU A 4 11.69 -33.21 -19.15
CA LEU A 4 11.95 -33.27 -17.70
C LEU A 4 13.45 -33.25 -17.41
N LEU A 5 14.25 -33.93 -18.23
CA LEU A 5 15.72 -33.91 -18.13
C LEU A 5 16.29 -32.54 -18.49
N ASN A 6 15.71 -31.86 -19.48
CA ASN A 6 16.10 -30.50 -19.87
C ASN A 6 15.78 -29.46 -18.79
N ILE A 7 14.61 -29.61 -18.14
CA ILE A 7 14.25 -28.78 -16.98
C ILE A 7 15.24 -29.01 -15.84
N THR A 8 15.52 -30.25 -15.46
CA THR A 8 16.48 -30.54 -14.37
C THR A 8 17.91 -30.13 -14.68
N ALA A 9 18.34 -30.21 -15.95
CA ALA A 9 19.66 -29.73 -16.37
C ALA A 9 19.75 -28.20 -16.30
N GLY A 10 18.70 -27.48 -16.73
CA GLY A 10 18.61 -26.03 -16.56
C GLY A 10 18.62 -25.59 -15.09
N TRP A 11 17.98 -26.35 -14.19
CA TRP A 11 18.05 -26.08 -12.73
C TRP A 11 19.44 -26.34 -12.13
N LEU A 12 20.20 -27.30 -12.67
CA LEU A 12 21.57 -27.59 -12.25
C LEU A 12 22.53 -26.49 -12.73
N GLU A 13 22.39 -26.01 -13.97
CA GLU A 13 23.18 -24.87 -14.49
C GLU A 13 22.81 -23.55 -13.80
N LEU A 14 21.54 -23.35 -13.40
CA LEU A 14 21.12 -22.21 -12.56
C LEU A 14 21.79 -22.18 -11.19
N GLY A 15 22.21 -23.34 -10.68
CA GLY A 15 22.92 -23.48 -9.40
C GLY A 15 24.41 -23.14 -9.48
N ASP A 16 24.99 -23.07 -10.67
CA ASP A 16 26.42 -22.88 -10.89
C ASP A 16 26.83 -21.39 -10.90
N ASP A 17 25.89 -20.47 -11.19
CA ASP A 17 26.13 -19.04 -11.06
C ASP A 17 25.78 -18.56 -9.63
N PRO A 18 26.79 -18.32 -8.76
CA PRO A 18 26.54 -17.91 -7.39
C PRO A 18 25.79 -16.57 -7.31
N LEU A 19 26.00 -15.67 -8.28
CA LEU A 19 25.35 -14.36 -8.30
C LEU A 19 23.85 -14.51 -8.49
N LEU A 20 23.43 -15.34 -9.45
CA LEU A 20 22.04 -15.65 -9.71
C LEU A 20 21.36 -16.25 -8.46
N VAL A 21 22.01 -17.23 -7.84
CA VAL A 21 21.48 -17.90 -6.63
C VAL A 21 21.34 -16.93 -5.47
N TYR A 22 22.37 -16.12 -5.16
CA TYR A 22 22.31 -15.17 -4.06
C TYR A 22 21.29 -14.06 -4.29
N SER A 23 21.17 -13.55 -5.52
CA SER A 23 20.20 -12.52 -5.87
C SER A 23 18.76 -13.03 -5.84
N LEU A 24 18.51 -14.26 -6.28
CA LEU A 24 17.21 -14.93 -6.14
C LEU A 24 16.88 -15.21 -4.66
N ALA A 25 17.85 -15.68 -3.88
CA ALA A 25 17.66 -15.90 -2.44
C ALA A 25 17.34 -14.58 -1.72
N ALA A 26 18.01 -13.48 -2.08
CA ALA A 26 17.72 -12.15 -1.55
C ALA A 26 16.31 -11.67 -1.94
N ALA A 27 15.90 -11.85 -3.20
CA ALA A 27 14.55 -11.52 -3.66
C ALA A 27 13.49 -12.36 -2.92
N ALA A 28 13.73 -13.66 -2.74
CA ALA A 28 12.85 -14.56 -2.01
C ALA A 28 12.75 -14.19 -0.52
N LEU A 29 13.88 -13.85 0.12
CA LEU A 29 13.89 -13.38 1.50
C LEU A 29 13.12 -12.07 1.65
N LEU A 30 13.29 -11.14 0.71
CA LEU A 30 12.57 -9.87 0.69
C LEU A 30 11.05 -10.08 0.52
N ALA A 31 10.65 -11.00 -0.36
CA ALA A 31 9.25 -11.40 -0.51
C ALA A 31 8.71 -12.03 0.79
N PHE A 32 9.49 -12.94 1.39
CA PHE A 32 9.12 -13.63 2.62
C PHE A 32 8.92 -12.65 3.79
N VAL A 33 9.87 -11.75 4.04
CA VAL A 33 9.78 -10.74 5.11
C VAL A 33 8.57 -9.82 4.89
N SER A 34 8.33 -9.43 3.64
CA SER A 34 7.17 -8.62 3.25
C SER A 34 5.85 -9.35 3.56
N LEU A 35 5.74 -10.63 3.21
CA LEU A 35 4.56 -11.46 3.46
C LEU A 35 4.35 -11.78 4.95
N VAL A 36 5.39 -12.12 5.69
CA VAL A 36 5.30 -12.38 7.15
C VAL A 36 4.79 -11.13 7.88
N SER A 37 5.28 -9.95 7.49
CA SER A 37 4.82 -8.67 8.02
C SER A 37 3.34 -8.41 7.71
N ALA A 38 2.90 -8.80 6.52
CA ALA A 38 1.50 -8.74 6.08
C ALA A 38 0.59 -9.64 6.93
N VAL A 39 0.98 -10.90 7.14
CA VAL A 39 0.25 -11.87 7.98
C VAL A 39 0.13 -11.36 9.41
N GLY A 40 1.23 -10.86 9.99
CA GLY A 40 1.23 -10.30 11.35
C GLY A 40 0.26 -9.12 11.54
N ARG A 41 -0.11 -8.43 10.45
CA ARG A 41 -1.04 -7.29 10.46
C ARG A 41 -2.43 -7.61 9.88
N LEU A 42 -2.64 -8.84 9.43
CA LEU A 42 -3.88 -9.30 8.79
C LEU A 42 -4.29 -8.36 7.64
N ASP A 43 -3.34 -7.95 6.81
CA ASP A 43 -3.57 -7.05 5.69
C ASP A 43 -4.43 -7.69 4.59
N PHE A 44 -4.32 -9.02 4.41
CA PHE A 44 -5.13 -9.84 3.50
C PHE A 44 -6.63 -9.68 3.74
N ALA A 45 -7.06 -9.31 4.95
CA ALA A 45 -8.46 -9.04 5.24
C ALA A 45 -9.01 -7.82 4.47
N ALA A 46 -8.14 -6.98 3.88
CA ALA A 46 -8.55 -5.97 2.92
C ALA A 46 -9.23 -6.61 1.71
N LEU A 47 -8.74 -7.75 1.21
CA LEU A 47 -9.32 -8.48 0.07
C LEU A 47 -10.72 -9.03 0.35
N LEU A 48 -11.11 -9.16 1.62
CA LEU A 48 -12.47 -9.57 2.00
C LEU A 48 -13.47 -8.41 1.97
N ARG A 49 -13.01 -7.17 1.73
CA ARG A 49 -13.85 -5.97 1.74
C ARG A 49 -14.22 -5.58 0.31
N PRO A 50 -15.51 -5.46 -0.03
CA PRO A 50 -15.93 -5.16 -1.40
C PRO A 50 -15.37 -3.83 -1.91
N ARG A 51 -15.29 -2.80 -1.05
CA ARG A 51 -14.71 -1.51 -1.42
C ARG A 51 -13.22 -1.58 -1.78
N ALA A 52 -12.46 -2.44 -1.10
CA ALA A 52 -11.04 -2.60 -1.40
C ALA A 52 -10.84 -3.39 -2.69
N LEU A 53 -11.68 -4.41 -2.94
CA LEU A 53 -11.70 -5.12 -4.22
C LEU A 53 -12.04 -4.19 -5.39
N VAL A 54 -13.05 -3.33 -5.24
CA VAL A 54 -13.37 -2.32 -6.27
C VAL A 54 -12.19 -1.40 -6.53
N ALA A 55 -11.55 -0.88 -5.48
CA ALA A 55 -10.37 -0.03 -5.64
C ALA A 55 -9.20 -0.75 -6.32
N LEU A 56 -8.95 -2.01 -5.94
CA LEU A 56 -7.94 -2.87 -6.56
C LEU A 56 -8.24 -3.09 -8.04
N CYS A 57 -9.45 -3.54 -8.38
CA CYS A 57 -9.87 -3.75 -9.77
C CYS A 57 -9.80 -2.46 -10.59
N CYS A 58 -10.25 -1.33 -10.05
CA CYS A 58 -10.13 -0.03 -10.72
C CYS A 58 -8.66 0.35 -10.96
N ALA A 59 -7.77 0.12 -10.00
CA ALA A 59 -6.35 0.41 -10.17
C ALA A 59 -5.71 -0.46 -11.26
N VAL A 60 -6.01 -1.77 -11.27
CA VAL A 60 -5.53 -2.71 -12.29
C VAL A 60 -6.07 -2.32 -13.68
N LEU A 61 -7.37 -2.00 -13.78
CA LEU A 61 -7.98 -1.58 -15.04
C LEU A 61 -7.40 -0.26 -15.56
N LEU A 62 -7.12 0.72 -14.68
CA LEU A 62 -6.49 1.99 -15.06
C LEU A 62 -5.04 1.77 -15.52
N ALA A 63 -4.29 0.91 -14.84
CA ALA A 63 -2.94 0.54 -15.25
C ALA A 63 -2.96 -0.12 -16.63
N PHE A 64 -3.82 -1.14 -16.80
CA PHE A 64 -3.98 -1.86 -18.06
C PHE A 64 -4.43 -0.95 -19.19
N ALA A 65 -5.40 -0.07 -18.96
CA ALA A 65 -5.85 0.89 -19.95
C ALA A 65 -4.73 1.86 -20.36
N GLY A 66 -3.85 2.25 -19.43
CA GLY A 66 -2.66 3.05 -19.74
C GLY A 66 -1.70 2.33 -20.67
N VAL A 67 -1.42 1.05 -20.42
CA VAL A 67 -0.58 0.21 -21.30
C VAL A 67 -1.24 0.00 -22.67
N ALA A 68 -2.51 -0.40 -22.69
CA ALA A 68 -3.23 -0.65 -23.94
C ALA A 68 -3.35 0.61 -24.82
N LEU A 69 -3.56 1.78 -24.21
CA LEU A 69 -3.57 3.05 -24.94
C LEU A 69 -2.19 3.37 -25.52
N ALA A 70 -1.12 3.07 -24.77
CA ALA A 70 0.24 3.27 -25.22
C ALA A 70 0.57 2.41 -26.44
N GLU A 71 0.26 1.12 -26.39
CA GLU A 71 0.44 0.19 -27.51
C GLU A 71 -0.34 0.63 -28.76
N LEU A 72 -1.54 1.20 -28.58
CA LEU A 72 -2.38 1.63 -29.70
C LEU A 72 -1.92 2.97 -30.31
N ALA A 73 -1.40 3.88 -29.49
CA ALA A 73 -1.16 5.27 -29.88
C ALA A 73 0.33 5.61 -30.13
N LEU A 74 1.25 4.80 -29.61
CA LEU A 74 2.68 5.09 -29.60
C LEU A 74 3.41 4.03 -30.42
N THR A 75 4.01 4.46 -31.53
CA THR A 75 4.94 3.65 -32.32
C THR A 75 6.39 3.83 -31.89
N ASP A 76 6.63 4.76 -30.96
CA ASP A 76 7.97 5.11 -30.46
C ASP A 76 8.27 4.32 -29.17
N PRO A 77 9.36 3.51 -29.15
CA PRO A 77 9.73 2.71 -27.98
C PRO A 77 10.06 3.54 -26.74
N GLU A 78 10.50 4.81 -26.89
CA GLU A 78 10.76 5.66 -25.72
C GLU A 78 9.45 6.09 -25.04
N LEU A 79 8.41 6.35 -25.83
CA LEU A 79 7.09 6.73 -25.31
C LEU A 79 6.34 5.53 -24.72
N GLU A 80 6.55 4.33 -25.28
CA GLU A 80 6.07 3.07 -24.71
C GLU A 80 6.64 2.84 -23.31
N GLY A 81 7.97 2.97 -23.15
CA GLY A 81 8.64 2.88 -21.85
C GLY A 81 8.11 3.90 -20.83
N LEU A 82 7.88 5.14 -21.25
CA LEU A 82 7.27 6.18 -20.41
C LEU A 82 5.87 5.78 -19.95
N ALA A 83 5.03 5.27 -20.85
CA ALA A 83 3.67 4.87 -20.52
C ALA A 83 3.64 3.66 -19.57
N LEU A 84 4.50 2.66 -19.80
CA LEU A 84 4.66 1.51 -18.91
C LEU A 84 5.07 1.94 -17.50
N GLY A 85 6.01 2.88 -17.39
CA GLY A 85 6.41 3.44 -16.09
C GLY A 85 5.29 4.23 -15.41
N ALA A 86 4.56 5.05 -16.15
CA ALA A 86 3.45 5.86 -15.62
C ALA A 86 2.24 5.00 -15.20
N ALA A 87 1.97 3.90 -15.92
CA ALA A 87 0.89 2.96 -15.63
C ALA A 87 1.04 2.28 -14.26
N ARG A 88 2.24 2.31 -13.65
CA ARG A 88 2.47 1.80 -12.29
C ARG A 88 1.84 2.68 -11.21
N PHE A 89 1.58 3.95 -11.47
CA PHE A 89 1.00 4.89 -10.50
C PHE A 89 -0.26 4.34 -9.78
N PRO A 90 -1.34 3.92 -10.47
CA PRO A 90 -2.52 3.37 -9.81
C PRO A 90 -2.22 2.12 -8.97
N LEU A 91 -1.29 1.26 -9.43
CA LEU A 91 -0.88 0.06 -8.69
C LEU A 91 -0.12 0.42 -7.40
N TYR A 92 0.77 1.41 -7.47
CA TYR A 92 1.47 1.94 -6.29
C TYR A 92 0.49 2.50 -5.27
N VAL A 93 -0.53 3.24 -5.72
CA VAL A 93 -1.54 3.81 -4.82
C VAL A 93 -2.24 2.73 -4.00
N VAL A 94 -2.64 1.60 -4.61
CA VAL A 94 -3.32 0.52 -3.89
C VAL A 94 -2.37 -0.31 -3.01
N ALA A 95 -1.12 -0.52 -3.45
CA ALA A 95 -0.10 -1.18 -2.62
C ALA A 95 0.21 -0.36 -1.36
N LEU A 96 0.50 0.94 -1.54
CA LEU A 96 0.70 1.92 -0.46
C LEU A 96 -0.52 2.09 0.43
N ALA A 97 -1.72 1.91 -0.12
CA ALA A 97 -2.95 2.00 0.64
C ALA A 97 -3.16 0.76 1.50
N PHE A 98 -3.11 -0.45 0.95
CA PHE A 98 -3.62 -1.66 1.63
C PHE A 98 -2.60 -2.66 2.15
N GLY A 99 -1.41 -2.74 1.56
CA GLY A 99 -0.26 -3.45 2.14
C GLY A 99 0.33 -4.47 1.18
N PRO A 100 1.29 -5.29 1.66
CA PRO A 100 2.00 -6.26 0.82
C PRO A 100 1.07 -7.20 0.06
N THR A 101 0.06 -7.77 0.72
CA THR A 101 -0.83 -8.77 0.11
C THR A 101 -1.65 -8.17 -1.04
N VAL A 102 -2.12 -6.94 -0.88
CA VAL A 102 -2.86 -6.26 -1.94
C VAL A 102 -1.93 -5.78 -3.05
N GLY A 103 -0.71 -5.36 -2.73
CA GLY A 103 0.33 -5.08 -3.72
C GLY A 103 0.64 -6.30 -4.59
N LEU A 104 0.83 -7.47 -3.97
CA LEU A 104 1.03 -8.74 -4.68
C LEU A 104 -0.18 -9.11 -5.54
N ALA A 105 -1.41 -8.98 -5.02
CA ALA A 105 -2.62 -9.24 -5.78
C ALA A 105 -2.77 -8.29 -6.98
N ALA A 106 -2.44 -7.00 -6.81
CA ALA A 106 -2.45 -6.03 -7.89
C ALA A 106 -1.43 -6.38 -8.98
N GLY A 107 -0.21 -6.74 -8.58
CA GLY A 107 0.82 -7.20 -9.49
C GLY A 107 0.41 -8.46 -10.25
N ALA A 108 -0.11 -9.48 -9.55
CA ALA A 108 -0.53 -10.73 -10.15
C ALA A 108 -1.70 -10.55 -11.14
N LEU A 109 -2.70 -9.73 -10.80
CA LEU A 109 -3.82 -9.45 -11.69
C LEU A 109 -3.38 -8.63 -12.91
N PHE A 110 -2.50 -7.65 -12.71
CA PHE A 110 -1.95 -6.87 -13.81
C PHE A 110 -1.09 -7.74 -14.74
N ALA A 111 -0.20 -8.55 -14.17
CA ALA A 111 0.61 -9.53 -14.91
C ALA A 111 -0.26 -10.52 -15.70
N ALA A 112 -1.34 -11.02 -15.11
CA ALA A 112 -2.28 -11.89 -15.82
C ALA A 112 -2.99 -11.18 -16.98
N ALA A 113 -3.16 -9.86 -16.91
CA ALA A 113 -3.78 -9.07 -17.97
C ALA A 113 -2.79 -8.65 -19.07
N THR A 114 -1.50 -8.52 -18.77
CA THR A 114 -0.47 -8.03 -19.71
C THR A 114 0.47 -9.12 -20.22
N ALA A 115 0.42 -10.34 -19.67
CA ALA A 115 1.30 -11.42 -20.09
C ALA A 115 1.08 -11.77 -21.58
N VAL A 116 2.16 -11.78 -22.35
CA VAL A 116 2.16 -12.17 -23.77
C VAL A 116 2.02 -13.70 -23.94
N GLY A 117 2.38 -14.47 -22.91
CA GLY A 117 2.35 -15.94 -22.91
C GLY A 117 1.41 -16.54 -21.85
N PRO A 118 1.35 -17.88 -21.77
CA PRO A 118 0.49 -18.58 -20.79
C PRO A 118 0.93 -18.37 -19.34
N PHE A 119 2.17 -17.91 -19.12
CA PHE A 119 2.74 -17.64 -17.81
C PHE A 119 3.40 -16.25 -17.79
N PRO A 120 3.38 -15.55 -16.64
CA PRO A 120 4.07 -14.27 -16.47
C PRO A 120 5.59 -14.45 -16.57
N GLY A 121 6.27 -13.48 -17.17
CA GLY A 121 7.72 -13.46 -17.33
C GLY A 121 8.45 -12.76 -16.19
N TRP A 122 9.73 -12.45 -16.42
CA TRP A 122 10.59 -11.77 -15.45
C TRP A 122 10.11 -10.35 -15.13
N SER A 123 9.70 -9.59 -16.14
CA SER A 123 9.22 -8.22 -15.96
C SER A 123 8.01 -8.15 -15.03
N GLU A 124 7.06 -9.08 -15.20
CA GLU A 124 5.89 -9.21 -14.34
C GLU A 124 6.26 -9.67 -12.93
N ALA A 125 7.17 -10.63 -12.80
CA ALA A 125 7.63 -11.12 -11.50
C ALA A 125 8.34 -10.02 -10.69
N ILE A 126 9.19 -9.23 -11.34
CA ILE A 126 9.88 -8.08 -10.73
C ILE A 126 8.85 -7.05 -10.28
N LEU A 127 7.85 -6.72 -11.11
CA LEU A 127 6.78 -5.79 -10.74
C LEU A 127 5.95 -6.31 -9.55
N CYS A 128 5.63 -7.60 -9.52
CA CYS A 128 4.91 -8.22 -8.39
C CYS A 128 5.71 -8.08 -7.09
N LEU A 129 7.02 -8.37 -7.14
CA LEU A 129 7.91 -8.17 -6.00
C LEU A 129 7.97 -6.69 -5.59
N GLU A 130 8.01 -5.78 -6.57
CA GLU A 130 8.09 -4.33 -6.32
C GLU A 130 6.85 -3.83 -5.57
N LEU A 131 5.66 -4.26 -5.99
CA LEU A 131 4.41 -3.92 -5.31
C LEU A 131 4.26 -4.57 -3.95
N LEU A 132 4.75 -5.80 -3.79
CA LEU A 132 4.79 -6.49 -2.50
C LEU A 132 5.68 -5.72 -1.50
N VAL A 133 6.88 -5.33 -1.93
CA VAL A 133 7.86 -4.57 -1.13
C VAL A 133 7.36 -3.16 -0.84
N LEU A 134 6.75 -2.50 -1.81
CA LEU A 134 6.14 -1.18 -1.61
C LEU A 134 5.05 -1.23 -0.53
N GLY A 135 4.18 -2.25 -0.59
CA GLY A 135 3.17 -2.47 0.44
C GLY A 135 3.78 -2.72 1.82
N TRP A 136 4.94 -3.38 1.88
CA TRP A 136 5.69 -3.60 3.12
C TRP A 136 6.28 -2.31 3.67
N LEU A 137 6.93 -1.49 2.85
CA LEU A 137 7.51 -0.21 3.26
C LEU A 137 6.44 0.77 3.75
N ALA A 138 5.26 0.77 3.12
CA ALA A 138 4.13 1.62 3.51
C ALA A 138 3.66 1.40 4.95
N ILE A 139 4.00 0.27 5.59
CA ILE A 139 3.73 -0.02 7.00
C ILE A 139 4.33 1.07 7.89
N TYR A 140 5.60 1.40 7.65
CA TYR A 140 6.27 2.51 8.33
C TYR A 140 7.55 2.90 7.56
N PRO A 141 7.66 4.13 7.02
CA PRO A 141 6.73 5.25 7.19
C PRO A 141 5.45 5.12 6.36
N SER A 142 4.31 5.62 6.88
CA SER A 142 3.03 5.51 6.17
C SER A 142 2.66 6.78 5.38
N PRO A 143 2.17 6.67 4.12
CA PRO A 143 1.66 7.81 3.33
C PRO A 143 0.44 8.49 3.96
N ARG A 144 -0.17 7.85 4.96
CA ARG A 144 -1.26 8.42 5.77
C ARG A 144 -0.81 9.39 6.83
N ALA A 145 0.48 9.35 7.18
CA ALA A 145 1.08 10.24 8.16
C ALA A 145 1.93 11.30 7.47
N VAL A 146 2.79 10.88 6.53
CA VAL A 146 3.79 11.74 5.91
C VAL A 146 3.60 11.74 4.40
N ARG A 147 3.53 12.95 3.81
CA ARG A 147 3.33 13.13 2.36
C ARG A 147 4.45 12.49 1.52
N TRP A 148 5.68 12.56 2.01
CA TRP A 148 6.86 12.05 1.32
C TRP A 148 7.05 10.54 1.43
N ALA A 149 6.31 9.84 2.30
CA ALA A 149 6.44 8.39 2.44
C ALA A 149 6.14 7.67 1.11
N GLY A 150 5.02 8.00 0.46
CA GLY A 150 4.64 7.38 -0.82
C GLY A 150 5.74 7.37 -1.90
N PRO A 151 6.28 8.53 -2.33
CA PRO A 151 7.33 8.56 -3.34
C PRO A 151 8.66 7.94 -2.87
N LEU A 152 9.03 8.09 -1.59
CA LEU A 152 10.26 7.50 -1.06
C LEU A 152 10.18 5.97 -0.96
N ASP A 153 9.04 5.45 -0.49
CA ASP A 153 8.78 4.02 -0.41
C ASP A 153 8.77 3.39 -1.81
N ALA A 154 8.19 4.08 -2.81
CA ALA A 154 8.20 3.63 -4.20
C ALA A 154 9.62 3.58 -4.80
N LEU A 155 10.43 4.61 -4.55
CA LEU A 155 11.84 4.62 -4.94
C LEU A 155 12.61 3.47 -4.28
N LEU A 156 12.45 3.27 -2.96
CA LEU A 156 13.12 2.20 -2.23
C LEU A 156 12.69 0.81 -2.69
N ALA A 157 11.38 0.61 -2.93
CA ALA A 157 10.87 -0.63 -3.49
C ALA A 157 11.48 -0.92 -4.86
N HIS A 158 11.56 0.09 -5.72
CA HIS A 158 12.20 -0.04 -7.03
C HIS A 158 13.69 -0.39 -6.90
N VAL A 159 14.43 0.29 -6.02
CA VAL A 159 15.87 0.00 -5.80
C VAL A 159 16.08 -1.41 -5.25
N PHE A 160 15.29 -1.85 -4.26
CA PHE A 160 15.43 -3.20 -3.69
C PHE A 160 15.10 -4.29 -4.70
N THR A 161 14.10 -4.08 -5.55
CA THR A 161 13.70 -5.08 -6.55
C THR A 161 14.63 -5.11 -7.75
N ALA A 162 15.05 -3.96 -8.25
CA ALA A 162 16.09 -3.88 -9.28
C ALA A 162 17.42 -4.49 -8.77
N GLY A 163 17.79 -4.22 -7.52
CA GLY A 163 19.01 -4.74 -6.89
C GLY A 163 18.97 -6.23 -6.50
N THR A 164 17.80 -6.88 -6.54
CA THR A 164 17.66 -8.31 -6.22
C THR A 164 17.17 -9.08 -7.45
N ALA A 165 15.87 -9.03 -7.74
CA ALA A 165 15.28 -9.73 -8.87
C ALA A 165 15.76 -9.19 -10.22
N GLY A 166 16.04 -7.88 -10.34
CA GLY A 166 16.64 -7.30 -11.54
C GLY A 166 18.08 -7.77 -11.79
N VAL A 167 18.89 -7.86 -10.73
CA VAL A 167 20.24 -8.45 -10.81
C VAL A 167 20.17 -9.93 -11.19
N ALA A 168 19.25 -10.69 -10.58
CA ALA A 168 19.03 -12.09 -10.95
C ALA A 168 18.63 -12.24 -12.42
N PHE A 169 17.73 -11.38 -12.92
CA PHE A 169 17.34 -11.37 -14.33
C PHE A 169 18.53 -11.13 -15.26
N LEU A 170 19.38 -10.13 -14.97
CA LEU A 170 20.56 -9.84 -15.77
C LEU A 170 21.60 -10.96 -15.71
N ALA A 171 21.84 -11.54 -14.53
CA ALA A 171 22.73 -12.69 -14.38
C ALA A 171 22.25 -13.88 -15.21
N TRP A 172 20.94 -14.16 -15.17
CA TRP A 172 20.32 -15.23 -15.96
C TRP A 172 20.37 -14.97 -17.47
N ARG A 173 20.10 -13.73 -17.91
CA ARG A 173 20.03 -13.38 -19.35
C ARG A 173 21.40 -13.25 -19.99
N ASP A 174 22.32 -12.56 -19.32
CA ASP A 174 23.56 -12.06 -19.91
C ASP A 174 24.81 -12.74 -19.31
N GLY A 175 24.66 -13.63 -18.31
CA GLY A 175 25.75 -14.34 -17.62
C GLY A 175 26.70 -13.42 -16.85
N SER A 176 26.42 -12.12 -16.79
CA SER A 176 27.24 -11.10 -16.15
C SER A 176 26.37 -9.91 -15.75
N VAL A 177 26.78 -9.21 -14.69
CA VAL A 177 26.04 -8.04 -14.19
C VAL A 177 26.98 -6.85 -14.11
N SER A 178 26.55 -5.74 -14.70
CA SER A 178 27.20 -4.45 -14.55
C SER A 178 26.18 -3.37 -14.18
N LEU A 179 26.62 -2.32 -13.48
CA LEU A 179 25.76 -1.19 -13.17
C LEU A 179 25.21 -0.52 -14.44
N ALA A 180 26.02 -0.47 -15.51
CA ALA A 180 25.61 0.07 -16.80
C ALA A 180 24.48 -0.76 -17.43
N ALA A 181 24.55 -2.09 -17.37
CA ALA A 181 23.49 -2.97 -17.86
C ALA A 181 22.19 -2.79 -17.06
N LEU A 182 22.29 -2.69 -15.73
CA LEU A 182 21.11 -2.44 -14.88
C LEU A 182 20.46 -1.08 -15.18
N LEU A 183 21.26 -0.02 -15.36
CA LEU A 183 20.72 1.30 -15.73
C LEU A 183 20.14 1.32 -17.15
N ALA A 184 20.75 0.59 -18.09
CA ALA A 184 20.24 0.45 -19.44
C ALA A 184 18.87 -0.22 -19.46
N GLU A 185 18.69 -1.28 -18.66
CA GLU A 185 17.42 -1.99 -18.52
C GLU A 185 16.29 -1.08 -18.01
N GLN A 186 16.61 -0.16 -17.10
CA GLN A 186 15.62 0.76 -16.52
C GLN A 186 15.36 2.01 -17.37
N ARG A 187 16.25 2.33 -18.33
CA ARG A 187 16.30 3.66 -18.97
C ARG A 187 14.97 4.06 -19.62
N ALA A 188 14.32 3.13 -20.31
CA ALA A 188 13.06 3.40 -21.01
C ALA A 188 11.90 3.67 -20.03
N ALA A 189 11.86 2.97 -18.90
CA ALA A 189 10.78 3.10 -17.91
C ALA A 189 11.00 4.25 -16.90
N LEU A 190 12.25 4.71 -16.73
CA LEU A 190 12.65 5.69 -15.71
C LEU A 190 11.86 7.01 -15.79
N PRO A 191 11.65 7.63 -16.97
CA PRO A 191 10.83 8.84 -17.06
C PRO A 191 9.39 8.61 -16.57
N GLY A 192 8.80 7.48 -16.94
CA GLY A 192 7.47 7.08 -16.49
C GLY A 192 7.39 6.84 -14.98
N LEU A 193 8.42 6.21 -14.42
CA LEU A 193 8.56 6.00 -12.97
C LEU A 193 8.67 7.33 -12.21
N LEU A 194 9.46 8.29 -12.73
CA LEU A 194 9.55 9.63 -12.16
C LEU A 194 8.20 10.35 -12.17
N ILE A 195 7.42 10.21 -13.25
CA ILE A 195 6.05 10.73 -13.33
C ILE A 195 5.19 10.05 -12.25
N ALA A 196 5.23 8.73 -12.13
CA ALA A 196 4.47 8.00 -11.12
C ALA A 196 4.83 8.45 -9.69
N TRP A 197 6.11 8.61 -9.37
CA TRP A 197 6.56 9.10 -8.06
C TRP A 197 6.17 10.56 -7.82
N ALA A 198 6.26 11.42 -8.85
CA ALA A 198 5.80 12.79 -8.76
C ALA A 198 4.29 12.86 -8.48
N LEU A 199 3.48 12.04 -9.17
CA LEU A 199 2.05 11.93 -8.93
C LEU A 199 1.76 11.43 -7.50
N LEU A 200 2.53 10.47 -6.98
CA LEU A 200 2.42 10.04 -5.58
C LEU A 200 2.72 11.19 -4.62
N ALA A 201 3.72 12.04 -4.91
CA ALA A 201 4.03 13.21 -4.11
C ALA A 201 2.91 14.27 -4.13
N LEU A 202 2.02 14.26 -5.13
CA LEU A 202 0.83 15.13 -5.14
C LEU A 202 -0.28 14.62 -4.22
N LEU A 203 -0.29 13.33 -3.87
CA LEU A 203 -1.31 12.73 -3.02
C LEU A 203 -1.08 13.10 -1.55
N SER A 204 -1.99 13.90 -0.99
CA SER A 204 -1.92 14.28 0.41
C SER A 204 -2.28 13.11 1.35
N PRO A 205 -1.80 13.10 2.60
CA PRO A 205 -2.25 12.13 3.60
C PRO A 205 -3.77 12.09 3.81
N ARG A 206 -4.46 13.22 3.56
CA ARG A 206 -5.94 13.30 3.63
C ARG A 206 -6.61 12.51 2.50
N PHE A 207 -6.01 12.46 1.32
CA PHE A 207 -6.50 11.65 0.21
C PHE A 207 -6.52 10.17 0.61
N TYR A 208 -5.40 9.63 1.10
CA TYR A 208 -5.31 8.23 1.51
C TYR A 208 -6.31 7.86 2.61
N ARG A 209 -6.54 8.76 3.57
CA ARG A 209 -7.52 8.54 4.65
C ARG A 209 -8.97 8.55 4.16
N ARG A 210 -9.29 9.37 3.15
CA ARG A 210 -10.65 9.50 2.60
C ARG A 210 -10.97 8.41 1.57
N ALA A 211 -10.05 8.16 0.64
CA ALA A 211 -10.23 7.20 -0.44
C ALA A 211 -10.17 5.74 0.06
N PHE A 212 -9.40 5.47 1.13
CA PHE A 212 -9.17 4.11 1.61
C PHE A 212 -9.50 3.95 3.11
N PRO A 213 -10.73 4.23 3.57
CA PRO A 213 -11.07 4.26 5.01
C PRO A 213 -10.88 2.91 5.73
N GLY A 214 -10.77 1.81 4.98
CA GLY A 214 -10.60 0.45 5.50
C GLY A 214 -9.17 -0.09 5.51
N SER A 215 -8.15 0.70 5.18
CA SER A 215 -6.78 0.17 5.20
C SER A 215 -6.19 0.07 6.61
N ARG A 216 -5.42 -0.99 6.84
CA ARG A 216 -4.88 -1.41 8.14
C ARG A 216 -3.40 -1.07 8.32
N ILE A 217 -2.75 -0.48 7.31
CA ILE A 217 -1.30 -0.26 7.28
C ILE A 217 -0.83 0.68 8.41
N ALA A 218 -1.67 1.65 8.82
CA ALA A 218 -1.39 2.48 9.99
C ALA A 218 -2.71 2.94 10.62
N PRO A 219 -3.11 2.42 11.80
CA PRO A 219 -4.08 3.13 12.62
C PRO A 219 -3.43 4.43 13.12
N LEU A 220 -4.13 5.55 12.99
CA LEU A 220 -3.73 6.82 13.60
C LEU A 220 -3.93 6.73 15.12
N THR A 221 -3.14 5.91 15.81
CA THR A 221 -3.08 5.97 17.27
C THR A 221 -2.15 7.10 17.66
N ALA A 222 -2.57 7.94 18.61
CA ALA A 222 -1.78 9.04 19.15
C ALA A 222 -0.41 8.58 19.71
N SER A 223 -0.24 7.28 20.00
CA SER A 223 1.05 6.72 20.42
C SER A 223 2.06 6.52 19.28
N ALA A 224 1.62 6.41 18.02
CA ALA A 224 2.51 6.17 16.88
C ALA A 224 3.12 7.46 16.30
N TYR A 225 2.50 8.61 16.60
CA TYR A 225 2.95 9.93 16.15
C TYR A 225 2.67 10.97 17.25
N PRO A 226 3.55 11.09 18.26
CA PRO A 226 3.35 12.02 19.39
C PRO A 226 3.27 13.50 18.96
N GLU A 227 3.82 13.82 17.78
CA GLU A 227 3.87 15.17 17.18
C GLU A 227 2.59 15.60 16.45
N LEU A 228 1.67 14.67 16.14
CA LEU A 228 0.42 15.06 15.47
C LEU A 228 -0.50 15.74 16.49
N PRO A 229 -0.93 17.00 16.26
CA PRO A 229 -1.78 17.68 17.23
C PRO A 229 -3.03 16.83 17.47
N ALA A 230 -3.25 16.48 18.74
CA ALA A 230 -4.37 15.71 19.28
C ALA A 230 -5.73 16.44 19.12
N ARG A 231 -5.96 17.06 17.96
CA ARG A 231 -7.10 17.93 17.68
C ARG A 231 -8.42 17.16 17.55
N ALA A 232 -8.36 15.84 17.39
CA ALA A 232 -9.56 14.99 17.37
C ALA A 232 -10.01 14.50 18.77
N ALA A 233 -9.12 14.50 19.77
CA ALA A 233 -9.49 14.11 21.14
C ALA A 233 -10.18 15.25 21.92
N ARG A 234 -10.02 16.52 21.48
CA ARG A 234 -10.53 17.71 22.18
C ARG A 234 -11.94 18.15 21.79
N VAL A 235 -12.57 17.59 20.75
CA VAL A 235 -13.94 18.01 20.35
C VAL A 235 -15.02 17.27 21.14
N ALA A 236 -14.69 16.24 21.92
CA ALA A 236 -15.65 15.50 22.74
C ALA A 236 -15.59 15.79 24.25
N GLY A 237 -14.73 16.70 24.71
CA GLY A 237 -14.73 17.11 26.12
C GLY A 237 -13.52 17.91 26.52
N ALA A 238 -13.67 19.23 26.64
CA ALA A 238 -12.92 20.08 27.57
C ALA A 238 -13.37 21.53 27.42
N GLY A 239 -14.55 21.85 27.93
CA GLY A 239 -14.80 23.14 28.55
C GLY A 239 -14.77 22.94 30.06
N ALA A 240 -13.59 22.92 30.66
CA ALA A 240 -13.33 23.18 32.09
C ALA A 240 -11.81 23.04 32.36
N PRO A 241 -11.19 23.97 33.11
CA PRO A 241 -9.78 23.89 33.47
C PRO A 241 -9.56 22.83 34.57
N LEU A 242 -8.38 22.21 34.53
CA LEU A 242 -7.87 21.27 35.53
C LEU A 242 -7.71 21.98 36.87
N ALA A 243 -8.57 21.66 37.83
CA ALA A 243 -8.29 21.84 39.25
C ALA A 243 -7.81 20.48 39.80
N GLU A 244 -6.69 20.48 40.51
CA GLU A 244 -6.15 19.31 41.20
C GLU A 244 -7.19 18.70 42.15
N PRO A 245 -7.30 17.36 42.23
CA PRO A 245 -8.19 16.74 43.21
C PRO A 245 -7.49 16.75 44.59
N PRO A 246 -8.19 17.14 45.67
CA PRO A 246 -7.70 16.85 47.01
C PRO A 246 -7.88 15.35 47.30
N GLU A 247 -6.95 14.78 48.05
CA GLU A 247 -7.02 13.41 48.55
C GLU A 247 -8.34 13.19 49.30
N ALA A 248 -9.15 12.24 48.83
CA ALA A 248 -10.38 11.83 49.50
C ALA A 248 -10.51 10.31 49.48
N GLY A 249 -10.69 9.74 50.68
CA GLY A 249 -10.62 8.32 51.02
C GLY A 249 -11.72 7.42 50.43
N PRO A 250 -11.81 6.16 50.91
CA PRO A 250 -12.40 5.04 50.19
C PRO A 250 -13.94 5.02 50.05
N GLU A 251 -14.66 6.06 50.46
CA GLU A 251 -16.14 6.10 50.39
C GLU A 251 -16.71 6.60 49.05
N ALA A 252 -15.87 7.02 48.09
CA ALA A 252 -16.34 7.56 46.80
C ALA A 252 -16.74 6.50 45.75
N ALA A 253 -16.61 5.21 46.03
CA ALA A 253 -16.76 4.14 45.02
C ALA A 253 -18.20 3.84 44.58
N PHE A 254 -19.24 4.33 45.26
CA PHE A 254 -20.64 3.92 45.00
C PHE A 254 -21.55 4.99 44.37
N ALA A 255 -21.04 6.17 44.00
CA ALA A 255 -21.89 7.28 43.51
C ALA A 255 -22.19 7.38 41.99
N PRO A 256 -21.57 6.66 41.03
CA PRO A 256 -21.77 7.04 39.62
C PRO A 256 -23.02 6.43 38.95
N LEU A 257 -23.69 5.43 39.56
CA LEU A 257 -24.79 4.71 38.89
C LEU A 257 -26.15 5.43 38.95
N VAL A 258 -26.38 6.32 39.91
CA VAL A 258 -27.68 7.00 40.06
C VAL A 258 -27.82 8.22 39.13
N ARG A 259 -26.72 8.91 38.80
CA ARG A 259 -26.76 10.12 37.94
C ARG A 259 -27.01 9.82 36.47
N ARG A 260 -26.64 8.64 35.96
CA ARG A 260 -26.81 8.27 34.54
C ARG A 260 -28.27 8.03 34.15
N ARG A 261 -29.14 7.61 35.08
CA ARG A 261 -30.54 7.27 34.78
C ARG A 261 -31.47 8.49 34.69
N ARG A 262 -31.19 9.59 35.41
CA ARG A 262 -31.99 10.82 35.37
C ARG A 262 -31.82 11.64 34.07
N ARG A 263 -30.69 11.54 33.39
CA ARG A 263 -30.42 12.33 32.17
C ARG A 263 -31.07 11.79 30.89
N ARG A 264 -31.57 10.55 30.89
CA ARG A 264 -32.26 9.94 29.74
C ARG A 264 -33.79 10.16 29.69
N ARG A 265 -34.37 10.84 30.67
CA ARG A 265 -35.83 11.06 30.78
C ARG A 265 -36.28 12.53 30.66
N ARG A 266 -35.55 13.36 29.91
CA ARG A 266 -36.09 14.60 29.35
C ARG A 266 -36.21 14.45 27.84
N LEU A 267 -37.17 13.60 27.45
CA LEU A 267 -37.83 13.69 26.16
C LEU A 267 -38.66 14.97 26.19
N VAL A 268 -38.51 15.73 25.12
CA VAL A 268 -39.28 16.93 24.78
C VAL A 268 -40.78 16.61 24.92
N ALA A 269 -41.46 17.35 25.79
CA ALA A 269 -42.92 17.38 25.81
C ALA A 269 -43.39 18.34 24.70
N PRO A 270 -44.40 18.00 23.90
CA PRO A 270 -45.03 18.95 22.99
C PRO A 270 -45.78 20.02 23.80
N VAL A 271 -45.65 21.27 23.38
CA VAL A 271 -46.42 22.41 23.87
C VAL A 271 -47.88 22.20 23.44
N LEU A 272 -48.80 22.13 24.40
CA LEU A 272 -50.24 22.24 24.14
C LEU A 272 -50.61 23.73 24.06
N PRO A 273 -51.52 24.14 23.16
CA PRO A 273 -52.07 25.48 23.18
C PRO A 273 -52.90 25.68 24.46
N VAL A 274 -52.73 26.83 25.09
CA VAL A 274 -53.58 27.30 26.18
C VAL A 274 -54.86 27.85 25.55
N ASP A 275 -55.98 27.19 25.79
CA ASP A 275 -57.29 27.81 25.57
C ASP A 275 -57.55 28.81 26.70
N ASP A 276 -57.76 30.05 26.28
CA ASP A 276 -58.11 31.21 27.08
C ASP A 276 -59.52 31.05 27.68
N PRO A 277 -59.71 31.17 29.00
CA PRO A 277 -61.03 31.44 29.54
C PRO A 277 -61.18 32.96 29.64
N ASN A 278 -61.71 33.58 28.58
CA ASN A 278 -62.27 34.95 28.48
C ASN A 278 -61.65 35.94 27.46
N GLY A 279 -61.19 35.50 26.28
CA GLY A 279 -61.26 36.32 25.05
C GLY A 279 -60.00 36.44 24.21
#